data_AF-A0A967VLQ6-F1
#
_entry.id   AF-A0A967VLQ6-F1
#
_cell.length_a   1.000
_cell.length_b   1.000
_cell.length_c   1.000
_cell.angle_alpha   90.00
_cell.angle_beta   90.00
_cell.angle_gamma   90.00
#
_symmetry.space_group_name_H-M   'P 1'
#
loop_
_entity.id
_entity.type
_entity.pdbx_description
1 polymer ?
#
loop_
_entity_poly.entity_id
_entity_poly.type
_entity_poly.pdbx_seq_one_letter_code
_entity_poly.pdbx_strand_id
1 'polypeptide(L)' 'ATAFGARVIVERLAGSGVPVERVVTCGGIAAKNDLFMQIYADVLGRPMLVAASDQTPALGAAVSAAVAAGAET' A
#
# COMPACT_ATOMS: atom_id res chain seq x y z
N ALA A 1 -17.01 -6.23 0.16
CA ALA A 1 -17.31 -5.24 1.21
C ALA A 1 -16.08 -4.41 1.60
N THR A 2 -14.94 -5.04 1.93
CA THR A 2 -13.73 -4.35 2.41
C THR A 2 -13.16 -3.32 1.42
N ALA A 3 -13.20 -3.58 0.11
CA ALA A 3 -12.78 -2.64 -0.93
C ALA A 3 -13.55 -1.30 -0.87
N PHE A 4 -14.87 -1.34 -0.65
CA PHE A 4 -15.68 -0.13 -0.53
C PHE A 4 -15.38 0.64 0.77
N GLY A 5 -15.06 -0.08 1.86
CA GLY A 5 -14.54 0.56 3.06
C GLY A 5 -13.23 1.32 2.81
N ALA A 6 -12.30 0.70 2.05
CA ALA A 6 -11.08 1.38 1.63
C ALA A 6 -11.37 2.60 0.73
N ARG A 7 -12.38 2.52 -0.15
CA ARG A 7 -12.81 3.65 -0.99
C ARG A 7 -13.25 4.85 -0.16
N VAL A 8 -14.04 4.63 0.89
CA VAL A 8 -14.47 5.71 1.81
C VAL A 8 -13.26 6.40 2.44
N ILE A 9 -12.22 5.67 2.82
CA ILE A 9 -10.99 6.24 3.37
C ILE A 9 -10.27 7.09 2.31
N VAL A 10 -10.10 6.54 1.10
CA VAL A 10 -9.43 7.24 0.00
C VAL A 10 -10.17 8.53 -0.39
N GLU A 11 -11.50 8.48 -0.50
CA GLU A 11 -12.33 9.66 -0.80
C GLU A 11 -12.23 10.73 0.30
N ARG A 12 -12.15 10.33 1.57
CA ARG A 12 -11.96 11.27 2.69
C ARG A 12 -10.59 11.94 2.66
N LEU A 13 -9.52 11.19 2.37
CA LEU A 13 -8.18 11.76 2.21
C LEU A 13 -8.16 12.78 1.08
N ALA A 14 -8.72 12.41 -0.08
CA ALA A 14 -8.82 13.31 -1.24
C ALA A 14 -9.63 14.58 -0.92
N GLY A 15 -10.78 14.43 -0.25
CA GLY A 15 -11.59 15.56 0.21
C GLY A 15 -10.91 16.46 1.25
N SER A 16 -9.87 15.96 1.91
CA SER A 16 -9.03 16.70 2.87
C SER A 16 -7.77 17.30 2.22
N GLY A 17 -7.67 17.27 0.88
CA GLY A 17 -6.52 17.80 0.14
C GLY A 17 -5.32 16.85 0.06
N VAL A 18 -5.47 15.58 0.43
CA VAL A 18 -4.41 14.55 0.35
C VAL A 18 -4.76 13.57 -0.77
N PRO A 19 -4.31 13.81 -2.02
CA PRO A 19 -4.61 12.93 -3.14
C PRO A 19 -3.92 11.58 -3.00
N VAL A 20 -4.66 10.50 -3.28
CA VAL A 20 -4.12 9.14 -3.36
C VAL A 20 -3.96 8.76 -4.83
N GLU A 21 -2.71 8.69 -5.30
CA GLU A 21 -2.40 8.38 -6.71
C GLU A 21 -2.30 6.89 -7.00
N ARG A 22 -1.79 6.12 -6.04
CA ARG A 22 -1.56 4.68 -6.14
C ARG A 22 -1.64 4.01 -4.77
N VAL A 23 -1.90 2.72 -4.76
CA VAL A 23 -1.94 1.90 -3.55
C VAL A 23 -0.87 0.82 -3.65
N VAL A 24 0.04 0.77 -2.68
CA VAL A 24 1.05 -0.29 -2.56
C VAL A 24 0.60 -1.23 -1.45
N THR A 25 0.37 -2.50 -1.80
CA THR A 25 -0.09 -3.53 -0.88
C THR A 25 1.07 -4.39 -0.40
N CYS A 26 0.96 -4.87 0.82
CA CYS A 26 1.85 -5.85 1.41
C CYS A 26 1.03 -7.00 2.03
N GLY A 27 1.70 -8.11 2.34
CA GLY A 27 1.09 -9.27 2.97
C GLY A 27 0.59 -10.33 1.97
N GLY A 28 0.27 -11.51 2.49
CA GLY A 28 0.14 -12.71 1.68
C GLY A 28 -1.01 -12.74 0.67
N ILE A 29 -2.10 -12.00 0.90
CA ILE A 29 -3.23 -11.95 -0.04
C ILE A 29 -2.83 -11.21 -1.32
N ALA A 30 -2.08 -10.12 -1.19
CA ALA A 30 -1.67 -9.28 -2.30
C ALA A 30 -0.83 -10.04 -3.33
N ALA A 31 -0.02 -10.99 -2.88
CA ALA A 31 0.85 -11.80 -3.75
C ALA A 31 0.19 -13.10 -4.26
N LYS A 32 -1.01 -13.46 -3.79
CA LYS A 32 -1.62 -14.79 -4.04
C LYS A 32 -2.99 -14.73 -4.71
N ASN A 33 -3.63 -13.57 -4.78
CA ASN A 33 -5.01 -13.47 -5.24
C ASN A 33 -5.20 -12.27 -6.18
N ASP A 34 -4.99 -12.52 -7.48
CA ASP A 34 -5.10 -11.51 -8.53
C ASP A 34 -6.53 -10.94 -8.63
N LEU A 35 -7.55 -11.78 -8.45
CA LEU A 35 -8.95 -11.32 -8.48
C LEU A 35 -9.24 -10.34 -7.34
N PHE A 36 -8.73 -10.61 -6.14
CA PHE A 36 -8.85 -9.68 -5.02
C PHE A 36 -8.20 -8.34 -5.32
N MET A 37 -7.00 -8.36 -5.92
CA MET A 37 -6.28 -7.15 -6.32
C MET A 37 -7.03 -6.38 -7.41
N GLN A 38 -7.61 -7.06 -8.39
CA GLN A 38 -8.39 -6.44 -9.46
C GLN A 38 -9.67 -5.79 -8.91
N ILE A 39 -10.41 -6.46 -8.03
CA ILE A 39 -11.61 -5.89 -7.39
C ILE A 39 -11.26 -4.59 -6.65
N TYR A 40 -10.13 -4.55 -5.95
CA TYR A 40 -9.68 -3.32 -5.28
C TYR A 40 -9.28 -2.23 -6.28
N ALA A 41 -8.59 -2.59 -7.37
CA ALA A 41 -8.24 -1.64 -8.43
C ALA A 41 -9.50 -1.03 -9.05
N ASP A 42 -10.50 -1.85 -9.36
CA ASP A 42 -11.78 -1.42 -9.95
C ASP A 42 -12.58 -0.53 -8.99
N VAL A 43 -12.66 -0.90 -7.70
CA VAL A 43 -13.42 -0.14 -6.70
C VAL A 43 -12.75 1.19 -6.35
N LEU A 44 -11.41 1.22 -6.28
CA LEU A 44 -10.66 2.43 -5.95
C LEU A 44 -10.42 3.33 -7.16
N GLY A 45 -10.47 2.78 -8.39
CA GLY A 45 -10.11 3.49 -9.61
C GLY A 45 -8.63 3.91 -9.62
N ARG A 46 -7.75 3.12 -8.99
CA ARG A 46 -6.32 3.43 -8.81
C ARG A 46 -5.44 2.22 -9.07
N PRO A 47 -4.17 2.42 -9.49
CA PRO A 47 -3.20 1.34 -9.60
C PRO A 47 -2.98 0.65 -8.25
N MET A 48 -3.10 -0.67 -8.25
CA MET A 48 -2.76 -1.54 -7.14
C MET A 48 -1.39 -2.18 -7.43
N LEU A 49 -0.41 -1.91 -6.57
CA LEU A 49 0.97 -2.42 -6.68
C LEU A 49 1.26 -3.38 -5.54
N VAL A 50 2.07 -4.40 -5.78
CA VAL A 50 2.53 -5.33 -4.73
C VAL A 50 3.95 -4.91 -4.30
N ALA A 51 4.19 -4.80 -3.00
CA ALA A 51 5.51 -4.52 -2.46
C ALA A 51 6.49 -5.66 -2.83
N ALA A 52 7.71 -5.31 -3.22
CA ALA A 52 8.72 -6.30 -3.60
C ALA A 52 9.22 -7.17 -2.45
N SER A 53 9.10 -6.68 -1.20
CA SER A 53 9.49 -7.43 0.00
C SER A 53 8.29 -7.99 0.73
N ASP A 54 8.29 -9.31 0.93
CA ASP A 54 7.33 -10.03 1.77
C ASP A 54 7.42 -9.64 3.25
N GLN A 55 8.57 -9.07 3.66
CA GLN A 55 8.85 -8.62 5.02
C GLN A 55 8.90 -7.10 5.08
N THR A 56 7.91 -6.43 4.47
CA THR A 56 7.84 -4.95 4.41
C THR A 56 8.03 -4.27 5.77
N PRO A 57 7.46 -4.78 6.89
CA PRO A 57 7.71 -4.20 8.22
C PRO A 57 9.17 -4.30 8.67
N ALA A 58 9.81 -5.46 8.49
CA ALA A 58 11.20 -5.67 8.86
C ALA A 58 12.15 -4.84 7.99
N LEU A 59 11.86 -4.73 6.69
CA LEU A 59 12.61 -3.89 5.76
C LEU A 59 12.53 -2.41 6.16
N GLY A 60 11.33 -1.90 6.50
CA GLY A 60 11.16 -0.53 6.96
C GLY A 60 11.95 -0.24 8.26
N ALA A 61 11.97 -1.20 9.19
CA ALA A 61 12.77 -1.10 10.40
C ALA A 61 14.27 -1.07 10.11
N ALA A 62 14.75 -1.93 9.21
CA ALA A 62 16.15 -1.96 8.79
C ALA A 62 16.59 -0.66 8.11
N VAL A 63 15.75 -0.10 7.21
CA VAL A 63 16.02 1.20 6.57
C VAL A 63 16.11 2.30 7.64
N SER A 64 15.17 2.34 8.58
CA SER A 64 15.18 3.32 9.67
C SER A 64 16.44 3.20 10.55
N ALA A 65 16.87 1.97 10.86
CA ALA A 65 18.08 1.70 11.63
C ALA A 65 19.36 2.11 10.89
N ALA A 66 19.43 1.87 9.57
CA ALA A 66 20.57 2.28 8.75
C ALA A 66 20.76 3.81 8.75
N VAL A 67 19.66 4.55 8.57
CA VAL A 67 19.67 6.02 8.66
C VAL A 67 20.12 6.49 10.05
N ALA A 68 19.59 5.90 11.12
CA ALA A 68 19.98 6.25 12.49
C ALA A 68 21.45 5.93 12.80
N ALA A 69 22.02 4.91 12.15
CA ALA A 69 23.43 4.54 12.28
C ALA A 69 24.38 5.44 11.47
N GLY A 70 23.87 6.44 10.73
CA GLY A 70 24.67 7.29 9.85
C GLY A 70 25.19 6.56 8.60
N ALA A 71 24.66 5.37 8.32
CA ALA A 71 24.90 4.65 7.08
C ALA A 71 23.97 5.24 6.03
N GLU A 72 24.35 6.36 5.44
CA GLU A 72 23.65 6.88 4.26
C GLU A 72 24.09 6.08 3.02
N THR A 73 23.11 5.68 2.21
CA THR A 73 23.27 5.07 0.88
C THR A 73 23.58 6.12 -0.17
#